data_AF-A0A8C5I3F5-F1
#
_entry.id   AF-A0A8C5I3F5-F1
#
_cell.length_a   1.000
_cell.length_b   1.000
_cell.length_c   1.000
_cell.angle_alpha   90.00
_cell.angle_beta   90.00
_cell.angle_gamma   90.00
#
_symmetry.space_group_name_H-M   'P 1'
#
loop_
_entity.id
_entity.type
_entity.pdbx_description
1 polymer ?
#
loop_
_entity_poly.entity_id
_entity_poly.type
_entity_poly.pdbx_seq_one_letter_code
_entity_poly.pdbx_strand_id
1 'polypeptide(L)'
;MAVFSKGDKVSKFETLKLLEKCRKERDDAMHREGVLREKLRLYESRMRSTEALKQKMKTLTMDNKELRKQVKALRTEIGLESSPKFNGKTTKDIINDFNDKERECCSLVEKAGKLSLTIDDLTSELANTVTSKTLLEDQVQTLQQNLKDMTNNQRRLLKLWEDKKTQREQLALPAIPQKNSLKPIIHKAIQTEMSISSSQRLPLNAFETKSIQRDNDTMSALDKHSFPAYGNGFTHC
;
A
#
# COMPACT_ATOMS: atom_id res chain seq x y z
N MET A 1 -74.38 -105.79 -78.69
CA MET A 1 -74.52 -106.07 -77.24
C MET A 1 -73.69 -105.05 -76.48
N ALA A 2 -74.35 -104.23 -75.67
CA ALA A 2 -73.72 -103.21 -74.84
C ALA A 2 -73.02 -103.88 -73.65
N VAL A 3 -71.72 -103.65 -73.51
CA VAL A 3 -70.97 -104.01 -72.29
C VAL A 3 -71.01 -102.80 -71.39
N PHE A 4 -71.89 -102.84 -70.39
CA PHE A 4 -72.04 -101.79 -69.38
C PHE A 4 -70.75 -101.61 -68.57
N SER A 5 -70.39 -100.34 -68.38
CA SER A 5 -69.26 -99.82 -67.62
C SER A 5 -69.09 -100.49 -66.24
N LYS A 6 -67.97 -101.18 -66.05
CA LYS A 6 -67.36 -101.40 -64.73
C LYS A 6 -66.45 -100.22 -64.44
N GLY A 7 -67.05 -99.13 -64.01
CA GLY A 7 -66.38 -97.93 -63.50
C GLY A 7 -67.41 -97.14 -62.72
N ASP A 8 -67.04 -96.67 -61.54
CA ASP A 8 -67.80 -95.70 -60.75
C ASP A 8 -68.98 -96.22 -59.93
N LYS A 9 -68.66 -96.98 -58.88
CA LYS A 9 -69.44 -96.96 -57.62
C LYS A 9 -68.51 -96.72 -56.45
N VAL A 10 -67.95 -95.53 -56.36
CA VAL A 10 -67.42 -95.03 -55.08
C VAL A 10 -68.59 -95.10 -54.09
N SER A 11 -68.43 -95.88 -53.02
CA SER A 11 -69.48 -96.05 -52.00
C SER A 11 -69.89 -94.68 -51.45
N LYS A 12 -71.19 -94.42 -51.24
CA LYS A 12 -71.73 -93.15 -50.70
C LYS A 12 -70.95 -92.66 -49.47
N PHE A 13 -70.45 -93.59 -48.66
CA PHE A 13 -69.60 -93.33 -47.52
C PHE A 13 -68.24 -92.69 -47.88
N GLU A 14 -67.57 -93.18 -48.92
CA GLU A 14 -66.31 -92.62 -49.41
C GLU A 14 -66.50 -91.22 -50.00
N THR A 15 -67.62 -90.97 -50.70
CA THR A 15 -67.97 -89.62 -51.16
C THR A 15 -68.18 -88.66 -50.01
N LEU A 16 -68.90 -89.07 -48.94
CA LEU A 16 -69.10 -88.23 -47.75
C LEU A 16 -67.78 -87.95 -47.02
N LYS A 17 -66.89 -88.95 -46.92
CA LYS A 17 -65.57 -88.79 -46.32
C LYS A 17 -64.68 -87.82 -47.11
N LEU A 18 -64.76 -87.87 -48.44
CA LEU A 18 -64.06 -86.92 -49.31
C LEU A 18 -64.61 -85.50 -49.11
N LEU A 19 -65.92 -85.32 -49.03
CA LEU A 19 -66.54 -84.01 -48.78
C LEU A 19 -66.14 -83.42 -47.41
N GLU A 20 -66.12 -84.23 -46.35
CA GLU A 20 -65.65 -83.76 -45.03
C GLU A 20 -64.17 -83.40 -45.05
N LYS A 21 -63.35 -84.15 -45.78
CA LYS A 21 -61.94 -83.82 -46.00
C LYS A 21 -61.79 -82.48 -46.74
N CYS A 22 -62.51 -82.29 -47.84
CA CYS A 22 -62.48 -81.02 -48.59
C CYS A 22 -62.98 -79.84 -47.73
N ARG A 23 -64.01 -80.06 -46.90
CA ARG A 23 -64.52 -79.04 -45.96
C ARG A 23 -63.43 -78.65 -44.96
N LYS A 24 -62.78 -79.63 -44.35
CA LYS A 24 -61.69 -79.41 -43.40
C LYS A 24 -60.51 -78.68 -44.06
N GLU A 25 -60.09 -79.12 -45.25
CA GLU A 25 -59.00 -78.47 -45.99
C GLU A 25 -59.31 -77.01 -46.36
N ARG A 26 -60.57 -76.72 -46.73
CA ARG A 26 -61.04 -75.35 -46.97
C ARG A 26 -61.00 -74.51 -45.69
N ASP A 27 -61.50 -75.04 -44.58
CA ASP A 27 -61.53 -74.32 -43.31
C ASP A 27 -60.10 -74.07 -42.78
N ASP A 28 -59.20 -75.05 -42.91
CA ASP A 28 -57.77 -74.92 -42.61
C ASP A 28 -57.07 -73.92 -43.55
N ALA A 29 -57.47 -73.85 -44.83
CA ALA A 29 -56.96 -72.86 -45.77
C ALA A 29 -57.44 -71.45 -45.40
N MET A 30 -58.71 -71.27 -45.06
CA MET A 30 -59.26 -69.98 -44.61
C MET A 30 -58.61 -69.52 -43.30
N HIS A 31 -58.39 -70.43 -42.34
CA HIS A 31 -57.70 -70.09 -41.10
C HIS A 31 -56.26 -69.65 -41.35
N ARG A 32 -55.51 -70.40 -42.19
CA ARG A 32 -54.16 -70.02 -42.61
C ARG A 32 -54.13 -68.68 -43.33
N GLU A 33 -55.09 -68.42 -44.21
CA GLU A 33 -55.23 -67.15 -44.90
C GLU A 33 -55.47 -66.00 -43.92
N GLY A 34 -56.37 -66.18 -42.94
CA GLY A 34 -56.62 -65.18 -41.90
C GLY A 34 -55.37 -64.83 -41.10
N VAL A 35 -54.57 -65.83 -40.71
CA VAL A 35 -53.28 -65.63 -40.03
C VAL A 35 -52.29 -64.87 -40.92
N LEU A 36 -52.22 -65.18 -42.22
CA LEU A 36 -51.33 -64.49 -43.15
C LEU A 36 -51.75 -63.04 -43.39
N ARG A 37 -53.07 -62.77 -43.52
CA ARG A 37 -53.60 -61.41 -43.66
C ARG A 37 -53.30 -60.55 -42.45
N GLU A 38 -53.46 -61.08 -41.24
CA GLU A 38 -53.11 -60.34 -40.02
C GLU A 38 -51.60 -60.10 -39.89
N LYS A 39 -50.77 -61.10 -40.23
CA LYS A 39 -49.31 -60.91 -40.31
C LYS A 39 -48.94 -59.81 -41.29
N LEU A 40 -49.56 -59.78 -42.48
CA LEU A 40 -49.32 -58.74 -43.48
C LEU A 40 -49.69 -57.36 -42.94
N ARG A 41 -50.86 -57.22 -42.31
CA ARG A 41 -51.30 -55.97 -41.68
C ARG A 41 -50.30 -55.45 -40.63
N LEU A 42 -49.76 -56.34 -39.80
CA LEU A 42 -48.73 -56.01 -38.81
C LEU A 42 -47.42 -55.58 -39.47
N TYR A 43 -46.98 -56.27 -40.53
CA TYR A 43 -45.79 -55.90 -41.28
C TYR A 43 -45.92 -54.53 -41.93
N GLU A 44 -47.07 -54.23 -42.55
CA GLU A 44 -47.36 -52.93 -43.14
C GLU A 44 -47.38 -51.80 -42.10
N SER A 45 -47.97 -52.04 -40.94
CA SER A 45 -47.96 -51.08 -39.83
C SER A 45 -46.54 -50.82 -39.33
N ARG A 46 -45.75 -51.89 -39.17
CA ARG A 46 -44.35 -51.80 -38.75
C ARG A 46 -43.50 -51.07 -39.79
N MET A 47 -43.73 -51.34 -41.08
CA MET A 47 -43.04 -50.68 -42.18
C MET A 47 -43.30 -49.17 -42.15
N ARG A 48 -44.57 -48.75 -42.07
CA ARG A 48 -44.96 -47.34 -41.95
C ARG A 48 -44.29 -46.65 -40.74
N SER A 49 -44.29 -47.30 -39.57
CA SER A 49 -43.65 -46.75 -38.37
C SER A 49 -42.12 -46.60 -38.52
N THR A 50 -41.49 -47.57 -39.21
CA THR A 50 -40.04 -47.56 -39.46
C THR A 50 -39.67 -46.46 -40.45
N GLU A 51 -40.49 -46.24 -41.47
CA GLU A 51 -40.31 -45.16 -42.45
C GLU A 51 -40.44 -43.78 -41.79
N ALA A 52 -41.45 -43.59 -40.94
CA ALA A 52 -41.61 -42.36 -40.17
C ALA A 52 -40.39 -42.09 -39.27
N LEU A 53 -39.87 -43.11 -38.58
CA LEU A 53 -38.67 -42.99 -37.76
C LEU A 53 -37.43 -42.65 -38.58
N LYS A 54 -37.25 -43.29 -39.75
CA LYS A 54 -36.17 -42.95 -40.69
C LYS A 54 -36.24 -41.49 -41.13
N GLN A 55 -37.43 -40.98 -41.42
CA GLN A 55 -37.60 -39.58 -41.80
C GLN A 55 -37.26 -38.63 -40.65
N LYS A 56 -37.73 -38.93 -39.42
CA LYS A 56 -37.37 -38.16 -38.22
C LYS A 56 -35.87 -38.13 -37.97
N MET A 57 -35.18 -39.26 -38.13
CA MET A 57 -33.73 -39.36 -37.98
C MET A 57 -33.00 -38.49 -39.02
N LYS A 58 -33.47 -38.48 -40.27
CA LYS A 58 -32.91 -37.60 -41.32
C LYS A 58 -33.06 -36.13 -40.97
N THR A 59 -34.26 -35.72 -40.53
CA THR A 59 -34.50 -34.33 -40.08
C THR A 59 -33.58 -33.95 -38.92
N LEU A 60 -33.52 -34.76 -37.86
CA LEU A 60 -32.65 -34.50 -36.70
C LEU A 60 -31.16 -34.44 -37.09
N THR A 61 -30.73 -35.27 -38.04
CA THR A 61 -29.35 -35.23 -38.55
C THR A 61 -29.05 -33.91 -39.26
N MET A 62 -30.00 -33.44 -40.07
CA MET A 62 -29.89 -32.15 -40.76
C MET A 62 -29.89 -30.99 -39.76
N ASP A 63 -30.82 -30.98 -38.80
CA ASP A 63 -30.89 -29.96 -37.75
C ASP A 63 -29.62 -29.95 -36.91
N ASN A 64 -29.08 -31.12 -36.54
CA ASN A 64 -27.81 -31.21 -35.82
C ASN A 64 -26.65 -30.64 -36.64
N LYS A 65 -26.61 -30.91 -37.95
CA LYS A 65 -25.61 -30.33 -38.85
C LYS A 65 -25.74 -28.81 -38.91
N GLU A 66 -26.96 -28.29 -38.96
CA GLU A 66 -27.20 -26.85 -39.00
C GLU A 66 -26.86 -26.18 -37.66
N LEU A 67 -27.26 -26.76 -36.54
CA LEU A 67 -26.85 -26.31 -35.20
C LEU A 67 -25.32 -26.28 -35.05
N ARG A 68 -24.61 -27.27 -35.58
CA ARG A 68 -23.13 -27.26 -35.59
C ARG A 68 -22.59 -26.08 -36.40
N LYS A 69 -23.20 -25.74 -37.54
CA LYS A 69 -22.80 -24.55 -38.31
C LYS A 69 -23.12 -23.27 -37.56
N GLN A 70 -24.29 -23.15 -36.94
CA GLN A 70 -24.66 -21.98 -36.14
C GLN A 70 -23.72 -21.81 -34.95
N VAL A 71 -23.41 -22.88 -34.21
CA VAL A 71 -22.41 -22.85 -33.13
C VAL A 71 -21.05 -22.41 -33.67
N LYS A 72 -20.63 -22.92 -34.83
CA LYS A 72 -19.39 -22.50 -35.49
C LYS A 72 -19.40 -21.01 -35.87
N ALA A 73 -20.50 -20.55 -36.44
CA ALA A 73 -20.70 -19.16 -36.85
C ALA A 73 -20.70 -18.23 -35.64
N LEU A 74 -21.47 -18.55 -34.61
CA LEU A 74 -21.49 -17.83 -33.34
C LEU A 74 -20.11 -17.80 -32.72
N ARG A 75 -19.41 -18.95 -32.61
CA ARG A 75 -18.02 -18.97 -32.15
C ARG A 75 -17.11 -18.08 -32.99
N THR A 76 -17.32 -18.00 -34.30
CA THR A 76 -16.56 -17.08 -35.16
C THR A 76 -16.92 -15.61 -34.88
N GLU A 77 -18.21 -15.31 -34.71
CA GLU A 77 -18.75 -13.97 -34.43
C GLU A 77 -18.29 -13.44 -33.07
N ILE A 78 -18.29 -14.28 -32.03
CA ILE A 78 -17.71 -13.98 -30.72
C ILE A 78 -16.18 -14.18 -30.69
N GLY A 79 -15.56 -14.36 -31.86
CA GLY A 79 -14.12 -14.38 -32.08
C GLY A 79 -13.39 -15.66 -31.71
N LEU A 80 -14.05 -16.67 -31.15
CA LEU A 80 -13.48 -17.93 -30.65
C LEU A 80 -12.88 -18.87 -31.71
N GLU A 81 -13.16 -18.70 -33.01
CA GLU A 81 -12.86 -19.73 -34.02
C GLU A 81 -11.95 -19.37 -35.22
N SER A 82 -11.25 -18.23 -35.21
CA SER A 82 -10.17 -17.98 -36.19
C SER A 82 -8.78 -18.11 -35.56
N SER A 83 -8.30 -19.36 -35.44
CA SER A 83 -6.92 -19.82 -35.12
C SER A 83 -6.70 -20.43 -33.71
N PRO A 84 -5.85 -21.47 -33.55
CA PRO A 84 -5.35 -21.96 -32.26
C PRO A 84 -4.55 -20.94 -31.43
N LYS A 85 -4.46 -19.69 -31.90
CA LYS A 85 -3.97 -18.50 -31.20
C LYS A 85 -4.99 -17.39 -31.41
N PHE A 86 -6.02 -17.37 -30.58
CA PHE A 86 -7.05 -16.34 -30.51
C PHE A 86 -6.41 -14.96 -30.28
N ASN A 87 -6.88 -13.93 -31.00
CA ASN A 87 -6.33 -12.56 -30.97
C ASN A 87 -7.32 -11.52 -30.43
N GLY A 88 -8.42 -11.96 -29.81
CA GLY A 88 -9.13 -11.15 -28.81
C GLY A 88 -8.47 -11.34 -27.44
N LYS A 89 -8.81 -10.52 -26.44
CA LYS A 89 -8.39 -10.84 -25.07
C LYS A 89 -9.17 -12.06 -24.59
N THR A 90 -8.49 -13.20 -24.41
CA THR A 90 -9.10 -14.33 -23.72
C THR A 90 -9.36 -13.95 -22.27
N THR A 91 -10.21 -14.70 -21.58
CA THR A 91 -10.34 -14.57 -20.12
C THR A 91 -8.98 -14.68 -19.42
N LYS A 92 -8.06 -15.50 -19.94
CA LYS A 92 -6.70 -15.62 -19.41
C LYS A 92 -5.88 -14.34 -19.62
N ASP A 93 -6.01 -13.69 -20.77
CA ASP A 93 -5.31 -12.42 -21.04
C ASP A 93 -5.87 -11.31 -20.14
N ILE A 94 -7.18 -11.30 -19.90
CA ILE A 94 -7.81 -10.37 -18.94
C ILE A 94 -7.31 -10.62 -17.53
N ILE A 95 -7.23 -11.87 -17.09
CA ILE A 95 -6.69 -12.24 -15.76
C ILE A 95 -5.22 -11.82 -15.65
N ASN A 96 -4.42 -12.05 -16.69
CA ASN A 96 -3.02 -11.63 -16.70
C ASN A 96 -2.91 -10.11 -16.64
N ASP A 97 -3.69 -9.37 -17.41
CA ASP A 97 -3.72 -7.90 -17.35
C ASP A 97 -4.11 -7.41 -15.95
N PHE A 98 -5.07 -8.06 -15.29
CA PHE A 98 -5.43 -7.74 -13.90
C PHE A 98 -4.29 -8.02 -12.94
N ASN A 99 -3.62 -9.16 -13.05
CA ASN A 99 -2.45 -9.49 -12.22
C ASN A 99 -1.29 -8.52 -12.47
N ASP A 100 -1.08 -8.11 -13.71
CA ASP A 100 -0.05 -7.13 -14.09
C ASP A 100 -0.38 -5.77 -13.48
N LYS A 101 -1.65 -5.36 -13.53
CA LYS A 101 -2.13 -4.13 -12.89
C LYS A 101 -2.05 -4.20 -11.37
N GLU A 102 -2.34 -5.35 -10.76
CA GLU A 102 -2.17 -5.56 -9.33
C GLU A 102 -0.70 -5.41 -8.94
N ARG A 103 0.23 -6.04 -9.67
CA ARG A 103 1.67 -5.89 -9.45
C ARG A 103 2.14 -4.45 -9.62
N GLU A 104 1.63 -3.74 -10.64
CA GLU A 104 1.91 -2.33 -10.86
C GLU A 104 1.41 -1.48 -9.67
N CYS A 105 0.18 -1.72 -9.21
CA CYS A 105 -0.38 -1.07 -8.03
C CYS A 105 0.47 -1.31 -6.77
N CYS A 106 0.87 -2.55 -6.49
CA CYS A 106 1.76 -2.87 -5.39
C CYS A 106 3.08 -2.11 -5.48
N SER A 107 3.70 -2.07 -6.68
CA SER A 107 4.93 -1.31 -6.89
C SER A 107 4.74 0.20 -6.67
N LEU A 108 3.60 0.76 -7.08
CA LEU A 108 3.28 2.17 -6.86
C LEU A 108 3.06 2.47 -5.38
N VAL A 109 2.40 1.58 -4.63
CA VAL A 109 2.22 1.71 -3.18
C VAL A 109 3.57 1.69 -2.45
N GLU A 110 4.46 0.77 -2.80
CA GLU A 110 5.81 0.74 -2.23
C GLU A 110 6.61 2.01 -2.54
N LYS A 111 6.54 2.51 -3.77
CA LYS A 111 7.19 3.77 -4.17
C LYS A 111 6.61 4.96 -3.42
N ALA A 112 5.29 5.03 -3.27
CA ALA A 112 4.62 6.07 -2.49
C ALA A 112 5.06 6.04 -1.02
N GLY A 113 5.17 4.84 -0.43
CA GLY A 113 5.70 4.68 0.92
C GLY A 113 7.13 5.19 1.06
N LYS A 114 8.03 4.85 0.12
CA LYS A 114 9.41 5.36 0.11
C LYS A 114 9.47 6.89 -0.03
N LEU A 115 8.67 7.45 -0.92
CA LEU A 115 8.58 8.91 -1.10
C LEU A 115 8.07 9.60 0.17
N SER A 116 7.09 9.01 0.86
CA SER A 116 6.60 9.52 2.15
C SER A 116 7.72 9.61 3.17
N LEU A 117 8.51 8.54 3.33
CA LEU A 117 9.66 8.55 4.25
C LEU A 117 10.69 9.61 3.87
N THR A 118 10.99 9.77 2.57
CA THR A 118 11.90 10.82 2.11
C THR A 118 11.36 12.23 2.40
N ILE A 119 10.05 12.45 2.29
CA ILE A 119 9.42 13.73 2.65
C ILE A 119 9.58 13.99 4.14
N ASP A 120 9.38 12.99 4.99
CA ASP A 120 9.52 13.13 6.45
C ASP A 120 10.98 13.45 6.83
N ASP A 121 11.96 12.76 6.22
CA ASP A 121 13.39 13.01 6.43
C ASP A 121 13.77 14.45 6.02
N LEU A 122 13.40 14.87 4.80
CA LEU A 122 13.68 16.22 4.31
C LEU A 122 12.98 17.30 5.14
N THR A 123 11.78 17.01 5.66
CA THR A 123 11.06 17.92 6.56
C THR A 123 11.82 18.11 7.88
N SER A 124 12.37 17.03 8.42
CA SER A 124 13.21 17.07 9.63
C SER A 124 14.52 17.82 9.39
N GLU A 125 15.20 17.56 8.27
CA GLU A 125 16.41 18.29 7.87
C GLU A 125 16.15 19.79 7.70
N LEU A 126 15.02 20.16 7.09
CA LEU A 126 14.62 21.56 6.94
C LEU A 126 14.37 22.21 8.30
N ALA A 127 13.66 21.54 9.22
CA ALA A 127 13.40 22.05 10.56
C ALA A 127 14.70 22.27 11.36
N ASN A 128 15.65 21.33 11.25
CA ASN A 128 16.98 21.44 11.86
C ASN A 128 17.78 22.60 11.27
N THR A 129 17.71 22.77 9.95
CA THR A 129 18.37 23.88 9.23
C THR A 129 17.80 25.22 9.65
N VAL A 130 16.48 25.34 9.76
CA VAL A 130 15.80 26.54 10.25
C VAL A 130 16.23 26.86 11.68
N THR A 131 16.28 25.87 12.55
CA THR A 131 16.72 26.06 13.95
C THR A 131 18.17 26.53 14.03
N SER A 132 19.06 25.92 13.24
CA SER A 132 20.48 26.31 13.18
C SER A 132 20.67 27.71 12.61
N LYS A 133 19.88 28.07 11.60
CA LYS A 133 19.86 29.42 11.04
C LYS A 133 19.47 30.45 12.10
N THR A 134 18.38 30.23 12.84
CA THR A 134 17.95 31.12 13.92
C THR A 134 19.05 31.34 14.96
N LEU A 135 19.72 30.25 15.39
CA LEU A 135 20.82 30.36 16.36
C LEU A 135 22.00 31.19 15.81
N LEU A 136 22.34 31.02 14.53
CA LEU A 136 23.40 31.81 13.89
C LEU A 136 22.99 33.28 13.75
N GLU A 137 21.72 33.57 13.44
CA GLU A 137 21.20 34.94 13.40
C GLU A 137 21.29 35.61 14.78
N ASP A 138 20.96 34.90 15.86
CA ASP A 138 21.09 35.39 17.24
C ASP A 138 22.56 35.68 17.61
N GLN A 139 23.49 34.80 17.20
CA GLN A 139 24.92 35.03 17.39
C GLN A 139 25.42 36.26 16.63
N VAL A 140 24.98 36.44 15.38
CA VAL A 140 25.32 37.62 14.56
C VAL A 140 24.80 38.89 15.22
N GLN A 141 23.55 38.91 15.69
CA GLN A 141 22.99 40.07 16.39
C GLN A 141 23.78 40.40 17.66
N THR A 142 24.14 39.38 18.45
CA THR A 142 24.95 39.54 19.66
C THR A 142 26.33 40.13 19.34
N LEU A 143 27.00 39.62 18.32
CA LEU A 143 28.31 40.14 17.88
C LEU A 143 28.22 41.58 17.37
N GLN A 144 27.17 41.92 16.60
CA GLN A 144 26.93 43.28 16.13
C GLN A 144 26.71 44.25 17.30
N GLN A 145 25.96 43.82 18.32
CA GLN A 145 25.72 44.62 19.52
C GLN A 145 27.02 44.83 20.33
N ASN A 146 27.81 43.77 20.53
CA ASN A 146 29.12 43.86 21.20
C ASN A 146 30.08 44.80 20.47
N LEU A 147 30.13 44.74 19.13
CA LEU A 147 30.95 45.65 18.34
C LEU A 147 30.52 47.11 18.50
N LYS A 148 29.22 47.37 18.51
CA LYS A 148 28.65 48.71 18.75
C LYS A 148 29.04 49.23 20.13
N ASP A 149 28.93 48.40 21.15
CA ASP A 149 29.27 48.77 22.54
C ASP A 149 30.77 49.01 22.70
N MET A 150 31.61 48.16 22.11
CA MET A 150 33.06 48.35 22.09
C MET A 150 33.46 49.64 21.37
N THR A 151 32.82 49.95 20.24
CA THR A 151 33.06 51.20 19.48
C THR A 151 32.65 52.42 20.29
N ASN A 152 31.50 52.36 20.99
CA ASN A 152 31.06 53.44 21.88
C ASN A 152 32.02 53.63 23.07
N ASN A 153 32.53 52.53 23.64
CA ASN A 153 33.50 52.56 24.73
C ASN A 153 34.83 53.20 24.27
N GLN A 154 35.36 52.78 23.12
CA GLN A 154 36.54 53.41 22.51
C GLN A 154 36.34 54.91 22.27
N ARG A 155 35.20 55.33 21.72
CA ARG A 155 34.87 56.75 21.53
C ARG A 155 34.86 57.52 22.85
N ARG A 156 34.25 56.96 23.90
CA ARG A 156 34.21 57.57 25.24
C ARG A 156 35.62 57.67 25.85
N LEU A 157 36.43 56.62 25.73
CA LEU A 157 37.81 56.61 26.22
C LEU A 157 38.66 57.66 25.52
N LEU A 158 38.56 57.78 24.18
CA LEU A 158 39.23 58.82 23.42
C LEU A 158 38.82 60.23 23.88
N LYS A 159 37.52 60.45 24.10
CA LYS A 159 37.01 61.74 24.62
C LYS A 159 37.60 62.07 26.00
N LEU A 160 37.55 61.12 26.94
CA LEU A 160 38.11 61.30 28.28
C LEU A 160 39.63 61.54 28.25
N TRP A 161 40.34 60.88 27.32
CA TRP A 161 41.77 61.08 27.14
C TRP A 161 42.08 62.50 26.66
N GLU A 162 41.33 63.01 25.67
CA GLU A 162 41.48 64.39 25.17
C GLU A 162 41.12 65.43 26.23
N ASP A 163 40.04 65.22 26.97
CA ASP A 163 39.62 66.11 28.06
C ASP A 163 40.71 66.17 29.16
N LYS A 164 41.31 65.03 29.53
CA LYS A 164 42.41 64.97 30.51
C LYS A 164 43.70 65.63 30.01
N LYS A 165 44.02 65.47 28.73
CA LYS A 165 45.15 66.14 28.09
C LYS A 165 44.97 67.66 28.13
N THR A 166 43.78 68.14 27.76
CA THR A 166 43.41 69.56 27.81
C THR A 166 43.53 70.12 29.23
N GLN A 167 43.07 69.38 30.26
CA GLN A 167 43.22 69.78 31.67
C GLN A 167 44.70 69.92 32.08
N ARG A 168 45.56 68.99 31.66
CA ARG A 168 47.01 69.07 31.94
C ARG A 168 47.63 70.30 31.26
N GLU A 169 47.25 70.60 30.02
CA GLU A 169 47.74 71.78 29.30
C GLU A 169 47.27 73.08 29.95
N GLN A 170 46.02 73.15 30.43
CA GLN A 170 45.49 74.30 31.19
C GLN A 170 46.21 74.51 32.53
N LEU A 171 46.63 73.44 33.20
CA LEU A 171 47.45 73.49 34.43
C LEU A 171 48.93 73.80 34.17
N ALA A 172 49.42 73.61 32.94
CA ALA A 172 50.81 73.82 32.55
C ALA A 172 51.08 75.23 31.99
N LEU A 173 50.05 76.07 31.81
CA LEU A 173 50.24 77.48 31.50
C LEU A 173 50.88 78.17 32.72
N PRO A 174 51.97 78.95 32.54
CA PRO A 174 52.59 79.65 33.66
C PRO A 174 51.56 80.61 34.24
N ALA A 175 51.17 80.38 35.50
CA ALA A 175 50.45 81.37 36.27
C ALA A 175 51.33 82.63 36.33
N ILE A 176 50.93 83.67 35.60
CA ILE A 176 51.54 84.99 35.72
C ILE A 176 51.32 85.40 37.18
N PRO A 177 52.38 85.57 38.00
CA PRO A 177 52.20 85.97 39.37
C PRO A 177 51.82 87.46 39.36
N GLN A 178 50.53 87.76 39.54
CA GLN A 178 50.15 89.08 40.02
C GLN A 178 50.67 89.20 41.47
N LYS A 179 51.86 89.78 41.57
CA LYS A 179 52.37 90.38 42.81
C LYS A 179 51.30 91.30 43.36
N ASN A 180 50.85 91.05 44.59
CA ASN A 180 50.60 92.07 45.59
C ASN A 180 50.59 91.43 47.00
N SER A 181 51.75 91.59 47.65
CA SER A 181 51.94 91.96 49.06
C SER A 181 51.17 91.22 50.19
N LEU A 182 51.97 90.61 51.06
CA LEU A 182 51.86 90.57 52.54
C LEU A 182 50.76 89.70 53.16
N LYS A 183 51.13 88.46 53.55
CA LYS A 183 51.10 87.91 54.94
C LYS A 183 51.48 86.41 54.95
N PRO A 184 52.17 85.91 55.99
CA PRO A 184 52.55 84.50 56.04
C PRO A 184 51.35 83.64 56.44
N ILE A 185 50.82 82.86 55.50
CA ILE A 185 49.89 81.78 55.79
C ILE A 185 50.72 80.49 55.90
N ILE A 186 50.78 79.99 57.13
CA ILE A 186 51.29 78.65 57.46
C ILE A 186 50.42 77.64 56.70
N HIS A 187 50.92 77.12 55.58
CA HIS A 187 50.31 75.97 54.92
C HIS A 187 50.67 74.74 55.75
N LYS A 188 49.73 74.31 56.61
CA LYS A 188 49.71 72.96 57.15
C LYS A 188 49.82 71.99 55.98
N ALA A 189 50.76 71.08 56.06
CA ALA A 189 50.87 69.94 55.16
C ALA A 189 49.49 69.25 55.08
N ILE A 190 48.85 69.31 53.91
CA ILE A 190 47.73 68.43 53.57
C ILE A 190 48.38 67.13 53.08
N GLN A 191 48.87 66.38 54.05
CA GLN A 191 49.22 64.97 53.92
C GLN A 191 47.88 64.25 53.73
N THR A 192 47.62 63.73 52.52
CA THR A 192 46.46 62.87 52.30
C THR A 192 46.77 61.49 52.88
N GLU A 193 46.70 61.38 54.21
CA GLU A 193 46.56 60.08 54.85
C GLU A 193 45.10 59.67 54.72
N MET A 194 44.80 58.72 53.83
CA MET A 194 43.56 57.96 53.95
C MET A 194 43.71 57.02 55.15
N SER A 195 43.47 57.55 56.36
CA SER A 195 43.34 56.75 57.57
C SER A 195 41.99 56.04 57.55
N ILE A 196 42.02 54.71 57.46
CA ILE A 196 40.82 53.88 57.64
C ILE A 196 40.56 53.78 59.14
N SER A 197 39.35 54.17 59.58
CA SER A 197 38.94 54.07 60.98
C SER A 197 39.15 52.65 61.51
N SER A 198 39.69 52.51 62.72
CA SER A 198 39.93 51.21 63.38
C SER A 198 38.65 50.38 63.55
N SER A 199 37.47 51.00 63.44
CA SER A 199 36.17 50.33 63.44
C SER A 199 35.82 49.61 62.13
N GLN A 200 36.53 49.89 61.03
CA GLN A 200 36.33 49.26 59.71
C GLN A 200 37.44 48.27 59.34
N ARG A 201 38.35 47.97 60.26
CA ARG A 201 39.41 46.97 60.06
C ARG A 201 38.82 45.57 60.18
N LEU A 202 38.78 44.83 59.08
CA LEU A 202 38.44 43.41 59.11
C LEU A 202 39.47 42.65 59.99
N PRO A 203 39.05 41.64 60.78
CA PRO A 203 39.98 40.84 61.58
C PRO A 203 41.00 40.12 60.68
N LEU A 204 42.21 39.93 61.22
CA LEU A 204 43.43 39.50 60.50
C LEU A 204 43.33 38.17 59.71
N ASN A 205 42.25 37.40 59.88
CA ASN A 205 42.05 36.10 59.21
C ASN A 205 40.78 36.04 58.33
N ALA A 206 40.25 37.19 57.87
CA ALA A 206 39.01 37.22 57.08
C ALA A 206 39.08 36.58 55.67
N PHE A 207 40.27 36.17 55.20
CA PHE A 207 40.47 35.51 53.90
C PHE A 207 41.40 34.29 53.95
N GLU A 208 41.37 33.50 55.04
CA GLU A 208 41.96 32.16 55.02
C GLU A 208 41.07 31.20 54.22
N THR A 209 41.24 31.17 52.89
CA THR A 209 40.76 30.05 52.07
C THR A 209 41.67 28.84 52.32
N LYS A 210 41.19 27.89 53.14
CA LYS A 210 41.79 26.56 53.21
C LYS A 210 41.85 25.97 51.80
N SER A 211 43.04 25.61 51.35
CA SER A 211 43.27 24.86 50.12
C SER A 211 42.59 23.50 50.24
N ILE A 212 41.55 23.26 49.42
CA ILE A 212 40.99 21.91 49.26
C ILE A 212 42.01 21.12 48.44
N GLN A 213 42.76 20.26 49.14
CA GLN A 213 43.53 19.18 48.55
C GLN A 213 42.57 18.24 47.80
N ARG A 214 42.89 18.01 46.52
CA ARG A 214 42.46 16.82 45.79
C ARG A 214 43.14 15.62 46.44
N ASP A 215 42.37 14.66 46.90
CA ASP A 215 42.83 13.27 46.98
C ASP A 215 41.68 12.32 46.62
N ASN A 216 42.01 11.42 45.69
CA ASN A 216 41.24 10.24 45.34
C ASN A 216 41.32 9.23 46.50
N ASP A 217 40.23 8.53 46.80
CA ASP A 217 40.07 7.10 46.49
C ASP A 217 38.98 6.41 47.32
N THR A 218 38.36 5.43 46.67
CA THR A 218 37.72 4.20 47.20
C THR A 218 36.33 4.23 47.87
N MET A 219 35.39 3.57 47.16
CA MET A 219 34.44 2.52 47.62
C MET A 219 33.56 2.78 48.86
N SER A 220 32.23 2.81 48.66
CA SER A 220 31.29 1.85 49.28
C SER A 220 29.81 2.21 49.04
N ALA A 221 29.10 1.25 48.44
CA ALA A 221 27.76 0.74 48.75
C ALA A 221 26.52 1.65 48.98
N LEU A 222 25.44 1.26 48.26
CA LEU A 222 24.01 1.32 48.60
C LEU A 222 23.40 2.73 48.82
N ASP A 223 22.15 3.05 48.45
CA ASP A 223 20.95 2.24 48.30
C ASP A 223 19.98 2.96 47.32
N LYS A 224 19.02 2.16 46.85
CA LYS A 224 17.79 2.45 46.08
C LYS A 224 17.32 3.91 45.99
N HIS A 225 16.78 4.28 44.82
CA HIS A 225 15.34 4.61 44.69
C HIS A 225 14.90 4.57 43.22
N SER A 226 14.03 3.61 42.92
CA SER A 226 13.24 3.49 41.68
C SER A 226 12.18 4.59 41.60
N PHE A 227 11.94 5.11 40.39
CA PHE A 227 10.66 5.69 39.99
C PHE A 227 10.21 5.09 38.64
N PRO A 228 8.91 4.80 38.46
CA PRO A 228 8.41 3.90 37.44
C PRO A 228 8.15 4.59 36.09
N ALA A 229 8.47 3.87 35.01
CA ALA A 229 8.06 4.18 33.65
C ALA A 229 6.59 3.77 33.44
N TYR A 230 5.73 4.75 33.11
CA TYR A 230 4.42 4.48 32.53
C TYR A 230 4.60 4.15 31.04
N GLY A 231 4.63 2.85 30.72
CA GLY A 231 4.56 2.33 29.36
C GLY A 231 3.17 1.74 29.11
N ASN A 232 2.39 2.45 28.30
CA ASN A 232 1.04 2.06 27.88
C ASN A 232 1.11 0.87 26.90
N GLY A 233 0.20 -0.07 27.06
CA GLY A 233 0.13 -1.29 26.25
C GLY A 233 -0.37 -1.07 24.82
N PHE A 234 0.08 -1.93 23.92
CA PHE A 234 -0.62 -2.26 22.69
C PHE A 234 -0.65 -3.77 22.50
N THR A 235 -1.83 -4.33 22.72
CA THR A 235 -2.32 -5.56 22.09
C THR A 235 -2.58 -5.27 20.62
N HIS A 236 -2.12 -6.15 19.73
CA HIS A 236 -2.67 -6.23 18.39
C HIS A 236 -2.90 -7.69 18.01
N CYS A 237 -4.15 -7.94 17.61
CA CYS A 237 -4.59 -9.04 16.77
C CYS A 237 -3.97 -8.93 15.39
#